data_AF-A0A4R7Z934-F1
#
_entry.id   AF-A0A4R7Z934-F1
#
_cell.length_a   1.000
_cell.length_b   1.000
_cell.length_c   1.000
_cell.angle_alpha   90.00
_cell.angle_beta   90.00
_cell.angle_gamma   90.00
#
_symmetry.space_group_name_H-M   'P 1'
#
loop_
_entity.id
_entity.type
_entity.pdbx_description
1 polymer ?
#
loop_
_entity_poly.entity_id
_entity_poly.type
_entity_poly.pdbx_seq_one_letter_code
_entity_poly.pdbx_strand_id
1 'polypeptide(L)'
;MEGINLAKYLVKQHKGRQEYNPFTMIKVVLFTYMNQIYSLRKIEKAIRTDIRFMWLAQEEQPSHMAIKRFIDEKLRYNIKNIYHDVLNRIIELDEVDTSTIYIDGTKLQANARKLSFVWKKLL
;
A
#
# COMPACT_ATOMS: atom_id res chain seq x y z
N MET A 1 -10.04 -2.26 -7.29
CA MET A 1 -10.38 -0.89 -6.81
C MET A 1 -11.60 -0.38 -7.56
N GLU A 2 -12.61 -1.21 -7.77
CA GLU A 2 -13.87 -0.77 -8.36
C GLU A 2 -14.74 -0.18 -7.24
N GLY A 3 -15.51 0.86 -7.56
CA GLY A 3 -16.37 1.56 -6.59
C GLY A 3 -15.68 2.64 -5.75
N ILE A 4 -14.36 2.85 -5.86
CA ILE A 4 -13.66 3.97 -5.21
C ILE A 4 -13.43 5.07 -6.24
N ASN A 5 -13.92 6.28 -5.96
CA ASN A 5 -13.63 7.45 -6.80
C ASN A 5 -12.19 7.93 -6.60
N LEU A 6 -11.25 7.28 -7.28
CA LEU A 6 -9.82 7.63 -7.25
C LEU A 6 -9.52 8.94 -7.98
N ALA A 7 -10.39 9.38 -8.89
CA ALA A 7 -10.17 10.59 -9.66
C ALA A 7 -10.10 11.84 -8.77
N LYS A 8 -10.77 11.83 -7.60
CA LYS A 8 -10.68 12.91 -6.61
C LYS A 8 -9.26 13.15 -6.09
N TYR A 9 -8.39 12.14 -6.19
CA TYR A 9 -7.00 12.20 -5.73
C TYR A 9 -6.01 12.72 -6.78
N LEU A 10 -6.47 12.90 -8.02
CA LEU A 10 -5.63 13.24 -9.16
C LEU A 10 -5.83 14.71 -9.55
N VAL A 11 -4.72 15.40 -9.79
CA VAL A 11 -4.72 16.71 -10.45
C VAL A 11 -4.76 16.50 -11.95
N LYS A 12 -5.79 17.04 -12.62
CA LYS A 12 -5.80 17.10 -14.08
C LYS A 12 -4.76 18.12 -14.55
N GLN A 13 -3.77 17.66 -15.31
CA GLN A 13 -2.91 18.55 -16.09
C GLN A 13 -2.84 18.02 -17.52
N HIS A 14 -2.90 18.92 -18.49
CA HIS A 14 -2.84 18.62 -19.93
C HIS A 14 -1.74 19.46 -20.56
N LYS A 15 -0.48 19.06 -20.38
CA LYS A 15 0.65 19.56 -21.17
C LYS A 15 1.74 18.49 -21.28
N GLY A 16 2.19 18.21 -22.50
CA GLY A 16 3.37 17.39 -22.77
C GLY A 16 3.08 15.98 -23.32
N ARG A 17 4.06 15.08 -23.14
CA ARG A 17 4.06 13.70 -23.64
C ARG A 17 2.95 12.87 -22.99
N GLN A 18 2.46 11.85 -23.71
CA GLN A 18 1.52 10.87 -23.18
C GLN A 18 2.00 10.32 -21.83
N GLU A 19 1.15 10.48 -20.82
CA GLU A 19 1.44 10.11 -19.44
C GLU A 19 1.07 8.65 -19.17
N TYR A 20 1.73 8.04 -18.18
CA TYR A 20 1.35 6.74 -17.64
C TYR A 20 -0.09 6.79 -17.12
N ASN A 21 -0.80 5.66 -17.16
CA ASN A 21 -2.15 5.62 -16.63
C ASN A 21 -2.15 5.98 -15.12
N PRO A 22 -2.81 7.08 -14.71
CA PRO A 22 -2.68 7.58 -13.34
C PRO A 22 -3.30 6.61 -12.32
N PHE A 23 -4.31 5.81 -12.69
CA PHE A 23 -4.90 4.81 -11.81
C PHE A 23 -3.96 3.63 -11.60
N THR A 24 -3.22 3.22 -12.64
CA THR A 24 -2.14 2.22 -12.53
C THR A 24 -1.04 2.73 -11.61
N MET A 25 -0.63 3.99 -11.77
CA MET A 25 0.38 4.62 -10.91
C MET A 25 -0.07 4.68 -9.44
N ILE A 26 -1.34 4.99 -9.14
CA ILE A 26 -1.88 4.91 -7.76
C ILE A 26 -1.71 3.50 -7.19
N LYS A 27 -2.11 2.47 -7.95
CA LYS A 27 -2.00 1.06 -7.52
C LYS A 27 -0.56 0.71 -7.16
N VAL A 28 0.37 1.04 -8.05
CA VAL A 28 1.80 0.79 -7.86
C VAL A 28 2.28 1.50 -6.60
N VAL A 29 2.04 2.80 -6.46
CA VAL A 29 2.47 3.57 -5.29
C VAL A 29 1.89 2.96 -4.01
N LEU A 30 0.58 2.69 -3.94
CA LEU A 30 -0.03 2.08 -2.76
C LEU A 30 0.63 0.74 -2.40
N PHE A 31 0.88 -0.11 -3.39
CA PHE A 31 1.53 -1.41 -3.21
C PHE A 31 2.98 -1.28 -2.74
N THR A 32 3.71 -0.22 -3.13
CA THR A 32 5.06 0.05 -2.59
C THR A 32 5.03 0.33 -1.09
N TYR A 33 4.06 1.12 -0.60
CA TYR A 33 3.89 1.39 0.83
C TYR A 33 3.53 0.11 1.60
N MET A 34 2.65 -0.74 1.06
CA MET A 34 2.31 -2.03 1.67
C MET A 34 3.52 -2.96 1.80
N ASN A 35 4.45 -2.94 0.83
CA ASN A 35 5.68 -3.74 0.86
C ASN A 35 6.86 -3.01 1.53
N GLN A 36 6.63 -1.85 2.17
CA GLN A 36 7.65 -1.05 2.86
C GLN A 36 8.83 -0.62 1.95
N ILE A 37 8.56 -0.38 0.66
CA ILE A 37 9.55 0.06 -0.34
C ILE A 37 9.42 1.57 -0.56
N TYR A 38 10.27 2.37 0.10
CA TYR A 38 10.16 3.84 0.06
C TYR A 38 11.13 4.52 -0.91
N SER A 39 12.23 3.86 -1.26
CA SER A 39 13.20 4.44 -2.19
C SER A 39 12.69 4.35 -3.62
N LEU A 40 12.55 5.50 -4.30
CA LEU A 40 12.10 5.56 -5.69
C LEU A 40 12.90 4.65 -6.64
N ARG A 41 14.22 4.53 -6.42
CA ARG A 41 15.06 3.61 -7.21
C ARG A 41 14.79 2.14 -6.89
N LYS A 42 14.49 1.82 -5.63
CA LYS A 42 14.05 0.47 -5.25
C LYS A 42 12.67 0.15 -5.83
N ILE A 43 11.77 1.14 -5.92
CA ILE A 43 10.47 0.98 -6.58
C ILE A 43 10.68 0.69 -8.07
N GLU A 44 11.48 1.49 -8.77
CA GLU A 44 11.80 1.24 -10.19
C GLU A 44 12.39 -0.17 -10.39
N LYS A 45 13.32 -0.57 -9.51
CA LYS A 45 13.87 -1.93 -9.55
C LYS A 45 12.77 -2.98 -9.36
N ALA A 46 11.90 -2.81 -8.36
CA ALA A 46 10.80 -3.74 -8.09
C ALA A 46 9.85 -3.87 -9.29
N ILE A 47 9.48 -2.77 -9.94
CA ILE A 47 8.66 -2.79 -11.16
C ILE A 47 9.30 -3.62 -12.27
N ARG A 48 10.63 -3.62 -12.38
CA ARG A 48 11.38 -4.38 -13.38
C ARG A 48 11.68 -5.83 -13.00
N THR A 49 11.59 -6.21 -11.72
CA THR A 49 12.07 -7.53 -11.27
C THR A 49 11.05 -8.36 -10.50
N ASP A 50 10.04 -7.73 -9.89
CA ASP A 50 9.02 -8.40 -9.10
C ASP A 50 7.74 -8.55 -9.91
N ILE A 51 7.33 -9.79 -10.14
CA ILE A 51 6.15 -10.15 -10.96
C ILE A 51 4.87 -9.48 -10.49
N ARG A 52 4.73 -9.22 -9.18
CA ARG A 52 3.55 -8.56 -8.61
C ARG A 52 3.49 -7.12 -9.07
N PHE A 53 4.64 -6.43 -9.12
CA PHE A 53 4.71 -5.07 -9.63
C PHE A 53 4.58 -5.02 -11.14
N MET A 54 5.16 -5.97 -11.88
CA MET A 54 5.00 -6.06 -13.35
C MET A 54 3.54 -6.21 -13.75
N TRP A 55 2.82 -7.12 -13.10
CA TRP A 55 1.39 -7.34 -13.32
C TRP A 55 0.57 -6.11 -12.95
N LEU A 56 0.86 -5.50 -11.79
CA LEU A 56 0.14 -4.32 -11.32
C LEU A 56 0.35 -3.10 -12.21
N ALA A 57 1.56 -2.96 -12.76
CA ALA A 57 1.94 -1.91 -13.70
C ALA A 57 1.50 -2.18 -15.14
N GLN A 58 0.86 -3.32 -15.43
CA GLN A 58 0.46 -3.73 -16.78
C GLN A 58 1.65 -3.69 -17.76
N GLU A 59 2.79 -4.23 -17.33
CA GLU A 59 4.06 -4.24 -18.07
C GLU A 59 4.69 -2.87 -18.36
N GLU A 60 4.04 -1.76 -17.97
CA GLU A 60 4.69 -0.45 -18.01
C GLU A 60 5.86 -0.39 -17.02
N GLN A 61 6.96 0.23 -17.44
CA GLN A 61 8.18 0.34 -16.65
C GLN A 61 8.54 1.80 -16.34
N PRO A 62 7.70 2.52 -15.55
CA PRO A 62 7.99 3.89 -15.16
C PRO A 62 9.32 3.97 -14.41
N SER A 63 10.15 4.93 -14.80
CA SER A 63 11.40 5.22 -14.11
C SER A 63 11.15 5.87 -12.76
N HIS A 64 12.15 5.86 -11.88
CA HIS A 64 12.09 6.56 -10.59
C HIS A 64 11.70 8.04 -10.73
N MET A 65 12.08 8.69 -11.84
CA MET A 65 11.69 10.08 -12.13
C MET A 65 10.23 10.22 -12.56
N ALA A 66 9.68 9.24 -13.30
CA ALA A 66 8.26 9.22 -13.62
C ALA A 66 7.41 9.04 -12.34
N ILE A 67 7.83 8.14 -11.46
CA ILE A 67 7.19 7.90 -10.16
C ILE A 67 7.25 9.16 -9.29
N LYS A 68 8.43 9.80 -9.19
CA LYS A 68 8.59 11.06 -8.45
C LYS A 68 7.62 12.13 -8.93
N ARG A 69 7.60 12.40 -10.23
CA ARG A 69 6.71 13.41 -10.83
C ARG A 69 5.24 13.09 -10.57
N PHE A 70 4.86 11.81 -10.68
CA PHE A 70 3.50 11.40 -10.36
C PHE A 70 3.13 11.71 -8.89
N ILE A 71 4.02 11.39 -7.95
CA ILE A 71 3.77 11.64 -6.53
C ILE A 71 3.72 13.14 -6.22
N ASP A 72 4.65 13.93 -6.78
CA ASP A 72 4.79 15.34 -6.43
C ASP A 72 3.78 16.24 -7.15
N GLU A 73 3.46 15.94 -8.41
CA GLU A 73 2.72 16.87 -9.29
C GLU A 73 1.28 16.40 -9.57
N LYS A 74 1.01 15.08 -9.46
CA LYS A 74 -0.29 14.51 -9.85
C LYS A 74 -1.13 14.06 -8.66
N LEU A 75 -0.50 13.57 -7.59
CA LEU A 75 -1.22 13.21 -6.37
C LEU A 75 -1.50 14.46 -5.54
N ARG A 76 -2.77 14.86 -5.47
CA ARG A 76 -3.20 16.05 -4.72
C ARG A 76 -3.18 15.84 -3.20
N TYR A 77 -3.36 14.59 -2.76
CA TYR A 77 -3.51 14.24 -1.35
C TYR A 77 -2.43 13.25 -0.92
N ASN A 78 -2.22 13.18 0.39
CA ASN A 78 -1.35 12.17 0.99
C ASN A 78 -1.85 10.76 0.65
N ILE A 79 -0.93 9.87 0.30
CA ILE A 79 -1.18 8.45 0.04
C ILE A 79 -1.96 7.77 1.17
N LYS A 80 -1.82 8.24 2.42
CA LYS A 80 -2.58 7.77 3.58
C LYS A 80 -4.09 7.93 3.39
N ASN A 81 -4.55 9.03 2.79
CA ASN A 81 -5.99 9.24 2.56
C ASN A 81 -6.52 8.25 1.54
N ILE A 82 -5.75 7.99 0.49
CA ILE A 82 -6.07 6.97 -0.52
C ILE A 82 -6.14 5.59 0.15
N TYR A 83 -5.18 5.28 1.02
CA TYR A 83 -5.18 4.05 1.80
C TYR A 83 -6.42 3.91 2.68
N HIS A 84 -6.81 4.96 3.41
CA HIS A 84 -8.00 4.93 4.26
C HIS A 84 -9.28 4.68 3.47
N ASP A 85 -9.46 5.32 2.32
CA ASP A 85 -10.62 5.07 1.47
C ASP A 85 -10.65 3.63 0.92
N VAL A 86 -9.48 3.11 0.52
CA VAL A 86 -9.37 1.72 0.06
C VAL A 86 -9.71 0.76 1.20
N LEU A 87 -9.18 1.01 2.40
CA LEU A 87 -9.45 0.19 3.57
C LEU A 87 -10.92 0.22 3.97
N ASN A 88 -11.53 1.41 4.04
CA ASN A 88 -12.96 1.56 4.35
C ASN A 88 -13.82 0.81 3.34
N ARG A 89 -13.46 0.86 2.06
CA ARG A 89 -14.19 0.12 1.04
C ARG A 89 -14.07 -1.40 1.20
N ILE A 90 -12.90 -1.89 1.60
CA ILE A 90 -12.70 -3.32 1.88
C ILE A 90 -13.55 -3.73 3.10
N ILE A 91 -13.53 -2.92 4.17
CA ILE A 91 -14.36 -3.15 5.37
C ILE A 91 -15.85 -3.24 5.02
N GLU A 92 -16.34 -2.32 4.17
CA GLU A 92 -17.73 -2.34 3.70
C GLU A 92 -18.07 -3.58 2.87
N LEU A 93 -17.17 -4.02 2.00
CA LEU A 93 -17.39 -5.15 1.10
C LEU A 93 -17.33 -6.50 1.82
N ASP A 94 -16.43 -6.61 2.80
CA ASP A 94 -16.19 -7.84 3.55
C ASP A 94 -17.02 -7.89 4.85
N GLU A 95 -17.89 -6.90 5.09
CA GLU A 95 -18.75 -6.76 6.28
C GLU A 95 -17.97 -6.91 7.60
N VAL A 96 -16.75 -6.35 7.64
CA VAL A 96 -15.82 -6.53 8.75
C VAL A 96 -16.29 -5.71 9.96
N ASP A 97 -16.49 -6.36 11.10
CA ASP A 97 -16.74 -5.68 12.38
C ASP A 97 -15.46 -4.99 12.89
N THR A 98 -15.47 -3.67 12.90
CA THR A 98 -14.37 -2.84 13.43
C THR A 98 -14.56 -2.42 14.89
N SER A 99 -15.67 -2.81 15.54
CA SER A 99 -15.97 -2.44 16.92
C SER A 99 -15.13 -3.22 17.94
N THR A 100 -14.71 -4.44 17.57
CA THR A 100 -13.98 -5.35 18.45
C THR A 100 -12.59 -5.63 17.87
N ILE A 101 -11.55 -5.38 18.68
CA ILE A 101 -10.16 -5.69 18.32
C ILE A 101 -9.75 -6.98 19.03
N TYR A 102 -9.49 -8.04 18.27
CA TYR A 102 -8.93 -9.29 18.78
C TYR A 102 -7.40 -9.21 18.77
N ILE A 103 -6.78 -9.24 19.95
CA ILE A 103 -5.32 -9.28 20.10
C ILE A 103 -4.95 -10.71 20.49
N ASP A 104 -4.41 -11.48 19.55
CA ASP A 104 -3.82 -12.78 19.85
C ASP A 104 -2.29 -12.68 19.96
N GLY A 105 -1.75 -13.20 21.05
CA GLY A 105 -0.33 -13.13 21.36
C GLY A 105 0.34 -14.48 21.19
N THR A 106 1.06 -14.68 20.08
CA THR A 106 1.93 -15.85 19.93
C THR A 106 3.28 -15.61 20.62
N LYS A 107 3.61 -16.41 21.65
CA LYS A 107 4.92 -16.37 22.30
C LYS A 107 5.90 -17.35 21.64
N LEU A 108 6.83 -16.81 20.86
CA LEU A 108 7.95 -17.58 20.30
C LEU A 108 9.04 -17.71 21.38
N GLN A 109 9.20 -18.91 21.93
CA GLN A 109 10.25 -19.19 22.92
C GLN A 109 11.56 -19.52 22.19
N ALA A 110 12.67 -18.90 22.63
CA ALA A 110 14.00 -19.34 22.23
C ALA A 110 14.31 -20.73 22.84
N ASN A 111 15.08 -21.56 22.13
CA ASN A 111 15.43 -22.95 22.48
C ASN A 111 16.23 -23.12 23.80
N ALA A 112 16.35 -22.09 24.65
CA ALA A 112 17.23 -22.08 25.81
C ALA A 112 16.55 -21.78 27.16
N ARG A 113 15.21 -21.76 27.26
CA ARG A 113 14.54 -21.73 28.56
C ARG A 113 13.29 -22.60 28.59
N LYS A 114 13.37 -23.73 29.29
CA LYS A 114 12.20 -24.48 29.76
C LYS A 114 11.53 -23.68 30.88
N LEU A 115 10.32 -23.19 30.60
CA LEU A 115 9.24 -22.92 31.56
C LEU A 115 9.60 -22.06 32.78
N SER A 116 9.55 -20.73 32.63
CA SER A 116 9.53 -19.80 33.76
C SER A 116 8.34 -18.82 33.67
N PHE A 117 7.11 -19.34 33.58
CA PHE A 117 5.94 -18.46 33.70
C PHE A 117 4.85 -19.10 34.55
N VAL A 118 4.34 -18.29 35.48
CA VAL A 118 3.19 -18.57 36.33
C VAL A 118 2.12 -17.55 35.93
N TRP A 119 0.91 -18.02 35.64
CA TRP A 119 -0.23 -17.13 35.46
C TRP A 119 -0.52 -16.45 36.79
N LYS A 120 -0.38 -15.12 36.86
CA LYS A 120 -0.89 -14.37 38.01
C LYS A 120 -2.42 -14.48 37.96
N LYS A 121 -3.03 -15.17 38.92
CA LYS A 121 -4.49 -15.12 39.10
C LYS A 121 -4.86 -13.65 39.31
N LEU A 122 -5.81 -13.16 38.51
CA LEU A 122 -6.51 -11.92 38.80
C LEU A 122 -7.19 -12.09 40.17
N LEU A 123 -6.87 -11.17 41.09
CA LEU A 123 -7.58 -11.00 42.36
C LEU A 123 -8.98 -10.43 42.09
#